data_AF-D4XRZ3-F1
#
_entry.id   AF-D4XRZ3-F1
#
_cell.length_a   1.000
_cell.length_b   1.000
_cell.length_c   1.000
_cell.angle_alpha   90.00
_cell.angle_beta   90.00
_cell.angle_gamma   90.00
#
_symmetry.space_group_name_H-M   'P 1'
#
loop_
_entity.id
_entity.type
_entity.pdbx_description
1 polymer ?
#
loop_
_entity_poly.entity_id
_entity_poly.type
_entity_poly.pdbx_seq_one_letter_code
_entity_poly.pdbx_strand_id
1 'polypeptide(L)'
;MSKILTFTCDLVHCALDLIHNLRGFYMPQVKLKEGEPVDVAIRRFKRSCEKAGVLADVRKREFYEKPTQERKRKKAAAVKRYQKKLSRESVRTTRLY
;
A
#
# COMPACT_ATOMS: atom_id res chain seq x y z
N MET A 1 -33.09 3.93 26.03
CA MET A 1 -32.55 2.56 25.85
C MET A 1 -32.49 2.25 24.36
N SER A 2 -31.31 2.32 23.73
CA SER A 2 -30.95 1.70 22.43
C SER A 2 -29.77 2.42 21.74
N LYS A 3 -28.62 2.54 22.41
CA LYS A 3 -27.37 3.04 21.79
C LYS A 3 -26.16 2.18 22.17
N ILE A 4 -26.29 0.85 22.06
CA ILE A 4 -25.23 -0.09 22.49
C ILE A 4 -24.67 -0.94 21.33
N LEU A 5 -25.15 -0.81 20.09
CA LEU A 5 -24.83 -1.77 19.01
C LEU A 5 -24.14 -1.19 17.75
N THR A 6 -23.32 -0.14 17.87
CA THR A 6 -22.49 0.34 16.73
C THR A 6 -20.98 0.30 16.94
N PHE A 7 -20.49 -0.32 18.03
CA PHE A 7 -19.05 -0.31 18.35
C PHE A 7 -18.29 -1.62 18.08
N THR A 8 -18.95 -2.69 17.64
CA THR A 8 -18.30 -4.02 17.53
C THR A 8 -17.84 -4.41 16.12
N CYS A 9 -18.05 -3.60 15.08
CA CYS A 9 -17.69 -4.00 13.71
C CYS A 9 -16.33 -3.49 13.20
N ASP A 10 -15.65 -2.59 13.92
CA ASP A 10 -14.40 -1.99 13.42
C ASP A 10 -13.13 -2.80 13.77
N LEU A 11 -13.21 -3.78 14.68
CA LEU A 11 -12.02 -4.58 15.06
C LEU A 11 -11.70 -5.68 14.04
N VAL A 12 -12.70 -6.23 13.35
CA VAL A 12 -12.51 -7.42 12.51
C VAL A 12 -11.94 -7.07 11.12
N HIS A 13 -12.29 -5.91 10.54
CA HIS A 13 -11.65 -5.45 9.31
C HIS A 13 -10.22 -4.93 9.53
N CYS A 14 -9.87 -4.49 10.75
CA CYS A 14 -8.53 -4.02 11.05
C CYS A 14 -7.53 -5.18 11.28
N ALA A 15 -8.00 -6.34 11.76
CA ALA A 15 -7.15 -7.52 11.99
C ALA A 15 -6.77 -8.26 10.69
N LEU A 16 -7.58 -8.19 9.64
CA LEU A 16 -7.24 -8.80 8.34
C LEU A 16 -6.32 -7.92 7.47
N ASP A 17 -6.23 -6.61 7.74
CA ASP A 17 -5.18 -5.75 7.17
C ASP A 17 -3.79 -6.02 7.76
N LEU A 18 -3.70 -6.76 8.87
CA LEU A 18 -2.45 -7.22 9.49
C LEU A 18 -1.88 -8.50 8.85
N ILE A 19 -2.72 -9.34 8.23
CA ILE A 19 -2.27 -10.60 7.60
C ILE A 19 -1.80 -10.36 6.14
N HIS A 20 -2.26 -9.30 5.46
CA HIS A 20 -1.75 -8.90 4.14
C HIS A 20 -0.58 -7.89 4.16
N ASN A 21 -0.10 -7.48 5.35
CA ASN A 21 1.06 -6.58 5.51
C ASN A 21 2.40 -7.28 5.77
N LEU A 22 2.49 -8.59 5.56
CA LEU A 22 3.78 -9.29 5.42
C LEU A 22 4.39 -9.12 4.01
N ARG A 23 4.12 -7.98 3.35
CA ARG A 23 4.85 -7.56 2.14
C ARG A 23 5.54 -6.23 2.43
N GLY A 24 6.77 -6.28 2.91
CA GLY A 24 7.71 -5.21 2.58
C GLY A 24 8.65 -4.68 3.65
N PHE A 25 8.84 -5.34 4.79
CA PHE A 25 9.93 -4.97 5.72
C PHE A 25 11.31 -5.56 5.32
N TYR A 26 11.52 -5.83 4.03
CA TYR A 26 12.87 -6.08 3.53
C TYR A 26 13.37 -4.76 2.95
N MET A 27 14.36 -4.16 3.61
CA MET A 27 15.17 -3.09 2.99
C MET A 27 15.52 -3.53 1.56
N PRO A 28 15.26 -2.70 0.54
CA PRO A 28 15.45 -3.10 -0.85
C PRO A 28 16.92 -3.46 -1.08
N GLN A 29 17.19 -4.73 -1.39
CA GLN A 29 18.52 -5.24 -1.70
C GLN A 29 18.54 -5.72 -3.16
N VAL A 30 19.52 -5.26 -3.92
CA VAL A 30 19.74 -5.68 -5.32
C VAL A 30 21.19 -6.16 -5.41
N LYS A 31 21.37 -7.45 -5.70
CA LYS A 31 22.68 -8.04 -5.95
C LYS A 31 23.03 -7.86 -7.43
N LEU A 32 24.20 -7.30 -7.70
CA LEU A 32 24.76 -7.20 -9.05
C LEU A 32 25.38 -8.54 -9.45
N LYS A 33 25.21 -8.93 -10.72
CA LYS A 33 25.95 -10.05 -11.31
C LYS A 33 27.00 -9.50 -12.28
N GLU A 34 28.12 -10.19 -12.41
CA GLU A 34 29.21 -9.78 -13.29
C GLU A 34 28.75 -9.83 -14.76
N GLY A 35 28.87 -8.71 -15.47
CA GLY A 35 28.41 -8.53 -16.85
C GLY A 35 27.11 -7.74 -17.05
N GLU A 36 26.43 -7.30 -15.99
CA GLU A 36 25.29 -6.38 -16.14
C GLU A 36 25.74 -4.91 -16.23
N PRO A 37 25.20 -4.10 -17.17
CA PRO A 37 25.45 -2.66 -17.19
C PRO A 37 24.85 -2.01 -15.94
N VAL A 38 25.67 -1.20 -15.25
CA VAL A 38 25.35 -0.56 -13.95
C VAL A 38 24.03 0.22 -13.98
N ASP A 39 23.71 0.86 -15.11
CA ASP A 39 22.47 1.62 -15.29
C ASP A 39 21.20 0.77 -15.17
N VAL A 40 21.26 -0.49 -15.59
CA VAL A 40 20.12 -1.43 -15.48
C VAL A 40 19.90 -1.79 -14.01
N ALA A 41 20.96 -1.96 -13.25
CA ALA A 41 20.85 -2.27 -11.83
C ALA A 41 20.33 -1.08 -11.00
N ILE A 42 20.78 0.15 -11.29
CA ILE A 42 20.25 1.37 -10.66
C ILE A 42 18.74 1.47 -10.92
N ARG A 43 18.29 1.16 -12.14
CA ARG A 43 16.86 1.18 -12.49
C ARG A 43 16.06 0.14 -11.71
N ARG A 44 16.59 -1.07 -11.55
CA ARG A 44 15.97 -2.13 -10.73
C ARG A 44 15.88 -1.72 -9.26
N PHE A 45 16.93 -1.11 -8.73
CA PHE A 45 16.96 -0.61 -7.36
C PHE A 45 15.91 0.49 -7.13
N LYS A 46 15.82 1.48 -8.02
CA LYS A 46 14.79 2.55 -7.94
C LYS A 46 13.37 1.97 -7.89
N ARG A 47 13.06 1.00 -8.77
CA ARG A 47 11.77 0.30 -8.76
C ARG A 47 11.52 -0.47 -7.47
N SER A 48 12.55 -1.12 -6.92
CA SER A 48 12.43 -1.84 -5.63
C SER A 48 12.16 -0.88 -4.46
N CYS A 49 12.80 0.29 -4.43
CA CYS A 49 12.55 1.34 -3.44
C CYS A 49 11.14 1.94 -3.55
N GLU A 50 10.66 2.17 -4.78
CA GLU A 50 9.29 2.63 -5.05
C GLU A 50 8.24 1.59 -4.62
N LYS A 51 8.49 0.31 -4.91
CA LYS A 51 7.61 -0.80 -4.53
C LYS A 51 7.56 -1.00 -3.02
N ALA A 52 8.69 -0.85 -2.34
CA ALA A 52 8.78 -0.89 -0.89
C ALA A 52 8.14 0.34 -0.22
N GLY A 53 7.92 1.43 -0.96
CA GLY A 53 7.24 2.62 -0.43
C GLY A 53 8.09 3.46 0.53
N VAL A 54 9.42 3.26 0.56
CA VAL A 54 10.34 3.91 1.50
C VAL A 54 10.21 5.44 1.47
N LEU A 55 10.17 6.03 0.26
CA LEU A 55 10.00 7.48 0.10
C LEU A 55 8.63 7.99 0.57
N ALA A 56 7.58 7.17 0.43
CA ALA A 56 6.25 7.52 0.91
C ALA A 56 6.18 7.47 2.44
N ASP A 57 6.98 6.62 3.08
CA ASP A 57 7.03 6.51 4.54
C ASP A 57 7.85 7.63 5.17
N VAL A 58 8.96 8.04 4.54
CA VAL A 58 9.71 9.25 4.94
C VAL A 58 8.79 10.47 4.94
N ARG A 59 8.07 10.73 3.83
CA ARG A 59 7.14 11.87 3.73
C ARG A 59 6.01 11.87 4.76
N LYS A 60 5.56 10.69 5.21
CA LYS A 60 4.54 10.59 6.27
C LYS A 60 5.10 10.91 7.66
N ARG A 61 6.40 10.69 7.86
CA ARG A 61 7.10 10.84 9.15
C ARG A 61 7.74 12.21 9.33
N GLU A 62 7.85 13.01 8.26
CA GLU A 62 8.38 14.38 8.30
C GLU A 62 7.60 15.30 9.26
N PHE A 63 6.31 15.05 9.48
CA PHE A 63 5.45 15.87 10.32
C PHE A 63 4.64 15.01 11.29
N TYR A 64 4.40 15.52 12.50
CA TYR A 64 3.48 14.89 13.44
C TYR A 64 2.06 14.94 12.89
N GLU A 65 1.51 13.77 12.56
CA GLU A 65 0.11 13.63 12.17
C GLU A 65 -0.73 13.27 13.40
N LYS A 66 -1.78 14.05 13.66
CA LYS A 66 -2.73 13.73 14.73
C LYS A 66 -3.37 12.35 14.46
N PRO A 67 -3.57 11.49 15.48
CA PRO A 67 -4.12 10.14 15.28
C PRO A 67 -5.47 10.10 14.55
N THR A 68 -6.29 11.16 14.66
CA THR A 68 -7.54 11.28 13.91
C THR A 68 -7.33 11.54 12.42
N GLN A 69 -6.30 12.30 12.04
CA GLN A 69 -5.94 12.57 10.65
C GLN A 69 -5.34 11.32 10.00
N GLU A 70 -4.49 10.58 10.71
CA GLU A 70 -3.94 9.31 10.24
C GLU A 70 -5.05 8.31 9.90
N ARG A 71 -6.07 8.18 10.76
CA ARG A 71 -7.24 7.33 10.51
C ARG A 71 -8.02 7.76 9.26
N LYS A 72 -8.23 9.07 9.06
CA LYS A 72 -8.91 9.60 7.86
C LYS A 72 -8.09 9.32 6.59
N ARG A 73 -6.78 9.53 6.64
CA ARG A 73 -5.84 9.26 5.53
C ARG A 73 -5.84 7.78 5.13
N LYS A 74 -5.80 6.86 6.10
CA LYS A 74 -5.84 5.41 5.86
C LYS A 74 -7.15 4.98 5.19
N LYS A 75 -8.30 5.46 5.70
CA LYS A 75 -9.62 5.17 5.10
C LYS A 75 -9.72 5.66 3.66
N ALA A 76 -9.30 6.90 3.39
CA ALA A 76 -9.28 7.45 2.03
C ALA A 76 -8.37 6.64 1.09
N ALA A 77 -7.20 6.21 1.56
CA ALA A 77 -6.28 5.39 0.78
C ALA A 77 -6.85 4.01 0.46
N ALA A 78 -7.56 3.37 1.39
CA ALA A 78 -8.25 2.10 1.17
C ALA A 78 -9.36 2.21 0.11
N VAL A 79 -10.21 3.24 0.21
CA VAL A 79 -11.27 3.51 -0.76
C VAL A 79 -10.68 3.73 -2.17
N LYS A 80 -9.63 4.55 -2.29
CA LYS A 80 -8.96 4.80 -3.57
C LYS A 80 -8.36 3.52 -4.17
N ARG A 81 -7.77 2.65 -3.34
CA ARG A 81 -7.23 1.35 -3.80
C ARG A 81 -8.34 0.44 -4.30
N TYR A 82 -9.46 0.38 -3.59
CA TYR A 82 -10.63 -0.41 -3.97
C TYR A 82 -11.24 0.06 -5.30
N GLN A 83 -11.46 1.36 -5.45
CA GLN A 83 -11.94 1.96 -6.71
C GLN A 83 -11.03 1.64 -7.89
N LYS A 84 -9.70 1.72 -7.70
CA LYS A 84 -8.72 1.36 -8.74
C LYS A 84 -8.73 -0.13 -9.08
N LYS A 85 -9.09 -1.00 -8.12
CA LYS A 85 -9.26 -2.45 -8.38
C LYS A 85 -10.49 -2.67 -9.27
N LEU A 86 -11.62 -2.09 -8.89
CA LEU A 86 -12.87 -2.18 -9.65
C LEU A 86 -12.70 -1.66 -11.09
N SER A 87 -12.03 -0.52 -11.27
CA SER A 87 -11.80 0.05 -12.61
C SER A 87 -10.91 -0.81 -13.50
N ARG A 88 -9.98 -1.59 -12.92
CA ARG A 88 -9.16 -2.56 -13.68
C ARG A 88 -9.98 -3.79 -14.05
N GLU A 89 -10.86 -4.23 -13.16
CA GLU A 89 -11.73 -5.37 -13.35
C GLU A 89 -12.79 -5.09 -14.43
N SER A 90 -13.40 -3.91 -14.43
CA SER A 90 -14.34 -3.49 -15.48
C SER A 90 -13.69 -3.41 -16.86
N VAL A 91 -12.42 -2.98 -16.96
CA VAL A 91 -11.67 -2.91 -18.22
C VAL A 91 -11.29 -4.30 -18.75
N ARG A 92 -11.17 -5.31 -17.86
CA ARG A 92 -10.81 -6.68 -18.25
C ARG A 92 -11.96 -7.42 -18.95
N THR A 93 -13.20 -6.98 -18.76
CA THR A 93 -14.41 -7.73 -19.14
C THR A 93 -14.83 -7.54 -20.61
N THR A 94 -14.16 -6.70 -21.40
CA THR A 94 -14.60 -6.43 -22.78
C THR A 94 -13.55 -6.87 -23.81
N ARG A 95 -13.49 -8.17 -24.09
CA ARG A 95 -13.21 -8.65 -25.46
C ARG A 95 -14.56 -8.91 -26.11
N LEU A 96 -15.14 -7.87 -26.71
CA LEU A 96 -16.24 -8.05 -27.66
C LEU A 96 -15.58 -8.60 -28.92
N TYR A 97 -15.99 -9.81 -29.28
CA TYR A 97 -15.66 -10.47 -30.54
C TYR A 97 -15.96 -9.54 -31.71
#